data_AF-K9RB93-F1
#
_entry.id   AF-K9RB93-F1
#
_cell.length_a   1.000
_cell.length_b   1.000
_cell.length_c   1.000
_cell.angle_alpha   90.00
_cell.angle_beta   90.00
_cell.angle_gamma   90.00
#
_symmetry.space_group_name_H-M   'P 1'
#
loop_
_entity.id
_entity.type
_entity.pdbx_description
1 polymer ?
#
loop_
_entity_poly.entity_id
_entity_poly.type
_entity_poly.pdbx_seq_one_letter_code
_entity_poly.pdbx_strand_id
1 'polypeptide(L)' 'MNQLASEANWCIFKRLSTGGYQMCIARLESRAECERHFKVLQGLLPNAILEIAFSTEDLKKENSASKV' A
#
# COMPACT_ATOMS: atom_id res chain seq x y z
N MET A 1 13.28 28.62 -0.04
CA MET A 1 12.41 27.90 0.92
C MET A 1 11.99 26.60 0.27
N ASN A 2 12.30 25.49 0.95
CA ASN A 2 12.17 24.11 0.48
C ASN A 2 10.71 23.75 0.25
N GLN A 3 10.32 23.59 -1.00
CA GLN A 3 9.15 22.81 -1.36
C GLN A 3 9.65 21.42 -1.74
N LEU A 4 10.00 20.62 -0.73
CA LEU A 4 9.90 19.17 -0.86
C LEU A 4 8.43 18.95 -1.22
N ALA A 5 8.16 18.86 -2.52
CA ALA A 5 6.88 18.41 -3.02
C ALA A 5 6.61 17.12 -2.25
N SER A 6 5.64 17.19 -1.34
CA SER A 6 5.17 16.04 -0.58
C SER A 6 4.75 15.03 -1.64
N GLU A 7 5.64 14.09 -1.94
CA GLU A 7 5.46 13.03 -2.92
C GLU A 7 4.34 12.14 -2.40
N ALA A 8 3.11 12.59 -2.62
CA ALA A 8 1.92 11.88 -2.22
C ALA A 8 1.73 10.70 -3.16
N ASN A 9 2.35 9.58 -2.80
CA ASN A 9 2.41 8.40 -3.61
C ASN A 9 1.64 7.28 -2.90
N TRP A 10 0.31 7.30 -3.01
CA TRP A 10 -0.48 6.16 -2.57
C TRP A 10 -0.06 4.92 -3.35
N CYS A 11 0.17 3.83 -2.65
CA CYS A 11 0.70 2.59 -3.21
C CYS A 11 -0.18 1.41 -2.79
N ILE A 12 -0.15 0.37 -3.63
CA ILE A 12 -0.77 -0.92 -3.32
C ILE A 12 0.33 -1.93 -3.12
N PHE A 13 0.29 -2.62 -1.99
CA PHE A 13 1.22 -3.65 -1.62
C PHE A 13 0.50 -4.99 -1.54
N LYS A 14 1.21 -6.05 -1.88
CA LYS A 14 0.84 -7.43 -1.62
C LYS A 14 1.68 -7.94 -0.46
N ARG A 15 1.02 -8.45 0.58
CA ARG A 15 1.70 -9.15 1.66
C ARG A 15 2.16 -10.52 1.16
N LEU A 16 3.44 -10.80 1.33
CA LEU A 16 4.06 -12.08 1.01
C LEU A 16 3.91 -13.03 2.19
N SER A 17 3.85 -14.33 1.91
CA SER A 17 3.78 -15.38 2.94
C SER A 17 4.96 -15.38 3.91
N THR A 18 6.10 -14.84 3.48
CA THR A 18 7.31 -14.66 4.29
C THR A 18 7.22 -13.49 5.28
N GLY A 19 6.10 -12.78 5.32
CA GLY A 19 5.89 -11.61 6.19
C GLY A 19 6.39 -10.28 5.59
N GLY A 20 6.95 -10.30 4.38
CA GLY A 20 7.34 -9.10 3.64
C GLY A 20 6.19 -8.49 2.84
N TYR A 21 6.47 -7.34 2.23
CA TYR A 21 5.55 -6.64 1.33
C TYR A 21 6.18 -6.47 -0.04
N GLN A 22 5.42 -6.76 -1.09
CA GLN A 22 5.78 -6.48 -2.48
C GLN A 22 4.90 -5.33 -2.98
N MET A 23 5.51 -4.29 -3.54
CA MET A 23 4.76 -3.20 -4.17
C MET A 23 4.19 -3.67 -5.51
N CYS A 24 2.87 -3.61 -5.65
CA CYS A 24 2.14 -3.94 -6.88
C CYS A 24 1.91 -2.72 -7.75
N ILE A 25 1.57 -1.59 -7.13
CA ILE A 25 1.38 -0.30 -7.80
C ILE A 25 2.03 0.78 -6.94
N ALA A 26 2.76 1.68 -7.59
CA ALA A 26 3.43 2.79 -6.94
C ALA A 26 2.89 4.12 -7.48
N ARG A 27 2.97 5.17 -6.64
CA ARG A 27 2.85 6.58 -7.08
C ARG A 27 1.49 6.95 -7.67
N LEU A 28 0.41 6.59 -6.97
CA LEU A 28 -0.92 7.11 -7.29
C LEU A 28 -1.15 8.43 -6.54
N GLU A 29 -1.68 9.42 -7.25
CA GLU A 29 -1.82 10.78 -6.74
C GLU A 29 -2.87 10.88 -5.63
N SER A 30 -3.82 9.92 -5.59
CA SER A 30 -4.91 9.92 -4.63
C SER A 30 -5.23 8.53 -4.10
N ARG A 31 -5.74 8.50 -2.86
CA ARG A 31 -6.27 7.28 -2.25
C ARG A 31 -7.42 6.69 -3.07
N ALA A 32 -8.29 7.53 -3.63
CA ALA A 32 -9.43 7.09 -4.42
C ALA A 32 -8.99 6.33 -5.68
N GLU A 33 -7.94 6.80 -6.34
CA GLU A 33 -7.33 6.07 -7.46
C GLU A 33 -6.75 4.73 -7.01
N CYS A 34 -6.03 4.74 -5.88
CA CYS A 34 -5.50 3.54 -5.26
C CYS A 34 -6.58 2.50 -4.96
N GLU A 35 -7.73 2.91 -4.41
CA GLU A 35 -8.86 2.04 -4.12
C GLU A 35 -9.51 1.45 -5.38
N ARG A 36 -9.55 2.20 -6.50
CA ARG A 36 -10.03 1.66 -7.78
C ARG A 36 -9.12 0.54 -8.28
N HIS A 37 -7.81 0.78 -8.30
CA HIS A 37 -6.85 -0.24 -8.71
C HIS A 37 -6.80 -1.43 -7.75
N PHE A 38 -6.99 -1.18 -6.46
CA PHE A 38 -7.05 -2.21 -5.43
C PHE A 38 -8.18 -3.21 -5.71
N LYS A 39 -9.39 -2.73 -6.01
CA LYS A 39 -10.53 -3.60 -6.36
C LYS A 39 -10.26 -4.45 -7.61
N VAL A 40 -9.60 -3.87 -8.61
CA VAL A 40 -9.19 -4.61 -9.81
C VAL A 40 -8.19 -5.71 -9.45
N LEU A 41 -7.17 -5.39 -8.65
CA LEU A 41 -6.16 -6.35 -8.20
C LEU A 41 -6.75 -7.45 -7.30
N GLN A 42 -7.75 -7.14 -6.47
CA GLN A 42 -8.46 -8.16 -5.70
C GLN A 42 -9.17 -9.18 -6.59
N GLY A 43 -9.73 -8.73 -7.72
CA GLY A 43 -10.34 -9.64 -8.71
C GLY A 43 -9.31 -10.51 -9.44
N LEU A 44 -8.15 -9.94 -9.77
CA LEU A 44 -7.06 -10.65 -10.47
C LEU A 44 -6.26 -11.59 -9.55
N LEU A 45 -6.14 -11.23 -8.28
CA LEU A 45 -5.35 -11.93 -7.26
C LEU A 45 -6.22 -12.24 -6.03
N PRO A 46 -7.27 -13.08 -6.16
CA PRO A 46 -8.24 -13.33 -5.09
C PRO A 46 -7.65 -13.95 -3.83
N ASN A 47 -6.50 -14.61 -3.96
CA ASN A 47 -5.78 -15.24 -2.85
C ASN A 47 -4.66 -14.35 -2.28
N ALA A 48 -4.42 -13.17 -2.85
CA ALA A 48 -3.42 -12.25 -2.34
C ALA A 48 -4.01 -11.35 -1.26
N ILE A 49 -3.27 -11.20 -0.15
CA ILE A 49 -3.55 -10.17 0.83
C ILE A 49 -2.96 -8.87 0.29
N LEU A 50 -3.82 -7.92 -0.07
CA LEU A 50 -3.44 -6.62 -0.58
C LEU A 50 -3.69 -5.55 0.49
N GLU A 51 -2.81 -4.55 0.56
CA GLU A 51 -2.88 -3.43 1.50
C GLU A 51 -2.60 -2.12 0.76
N ILE A 52 -3.34 -1.05 1.08
CA ILE A 52 -3.09 0.29 0.57
C ILE A 52 -2.30 1.07 1.63
N ALA A 53 -1.16 1.63 1.25
CA ALA A 53 -0.38 2.49 2.12
C ALA A 53 0.30 3.61 1.36
N PHE A 54 0.66 4.67 2.07
CA PHE A 54 1.38 5.81 1.50
C PHE A 54 2.87 5.50 1.30
N SER A 55 3.41 4.61 2.11
CA SER A 55 4.78 4.13 2.01
C SER A 55 4.91 2.71 2.58
N THR A 56 6.04 2.05 2.31
CA THR A 56 6.38 0.78 2.95
C THR A 56 6.64 0.92 4.45
N GLU A 57 6.92 2.13 4.94
CA GLU A 57 7.18 2.40 6.35
C GLU A 57 5.89 2.43 7.17
N ASP A 58 4.77 2.86 6.57
CA ASP A 58 3.45 2.86 7.22
C ASP A 58 2.94 1.44 7.48
N LEU A 59 3.21 0.50 6.58
CA LEU A 59 2.85 -0.92 6.72
C LEU A 59 3.53 -1.60 7.92
N LYS A 60 4.73 -1.14 8.32
CA LYS A 60 5.46 -1.69 9.47
C LYS A 60 4.85 -1.25 10.81
N LYS A 61 4.16 -0.10 10.84
CA LYS A 61 3.56 0.45 12.06
C LYS A 61 2.29 -0.30 12.48
N GLU A 62 1.45 -0.72 11.53
CA GLU A 62 0.21 -1.47 11.86
C GLU A 62 0.48 -2.86 12.45
N ASN A 63 1.54 -3.57 12.04
CA ASN A 63 1.90 -4.85 12.67
C ASN A 63 2.42 -4.72 14.12
N SER A 64 2.79 -3.50 14.55
CA SER A 64 3.23 -3.25 15.93
C SER A 64 2.10 -2.79 16.85
N ALA A 65 0.94 -2.39 16.30
CA ALA A 65 -0.20 -1.90 17.07
C ALA A 65 -1.20 -3.01 17.44
N SER A 66 -1.14 -4.19 16.82
CA SER A 66 -2.06 -5.31 17.05
C SER A 66 -1.56 -6.30 18.11
N LYS A 67 -0.99 -5.79 19.21
CA LYS A 67 -0.69 -6.52 20.45
C LYS A 67 -1.40 -5.80 21.61
N VAL A 68 -2.72 -5.96 21.70
CA VAL A 68 -3.50 -5.68 22.92
C VAL A 68 -4.45 -6.85 23.12
#